data_AF-A0AAW2H500-F1
#
_entry.id   AF-A0AAW2H500-F1
#
_cell.length_a   1.000
_cell.length_b   1.000
_cell.length_c   1.000
_cell.angle_alpha   90.00
_cell.angle_beta   90.00
_cell.angle_gamma   90.00
#
_symmetry.space_group_name_H-M   'P 1'
#
loop_
_entity.id
_entity.type
_entity.pdbx_description
1 polymer ?
#
loop_
_entity_poly.entity_id
_entity_poly.type
_entity_poly.pdbx_seq_one_letter_code
_entity_poly.pdbx_strand_id
1 'polypeptide(L)'
;MEIYAIAEGQVLAYLLDPEFESKLPIIPSEVSYVNFTWKSGVKKYYYNFFRLKSFDESILKTPSITIKTQGRVPKKPKDFSILLPCAGNSGIAQFGISLMIETRKGKPLNGTPLRLRLRKECTVREPNPGPCPDGYLGPHCKKALCYPNCMNGGNCTAPGVCSCPPGYQGPYCEGGICTEKCLNGGKCIQKDVCECPKGYFGLRCEFSKCVIPCLNGGKCKGINICRCSNEYKGNHCEIATTRVPSQRSTCSKPCKHGTCQPNDTCLCEPGWYGKFCHKSKPWA
;
A
#
# COMPACT_ATOMS: atom_id res chain seq x y z
N MET A 1 40.98 19.73 4.74
CA MET A 1 41.65 20.30 5.93
C MET A 1 42.50 19.20 6.52
N GLU A 2 43.80 19.42 6.69
CA GLU A 2 44.72 18.46 7.30
C GLU A 2 44.96 18.86 8.75
N ILE A 3 44.85 17.90 9.68
CA ILE A 3 45.07 18.12 11.11
C ILE A 3 46.40 17.49 11.49
N TYR A 4 47.33 18.29 12.00
CA TYR A 4 48.71 17.88 12.25
C TYR A 4 48.97 17.68 13.74
N ALA A 5 49.24 16.46 14.20
CA ALA A 5 49.63 16.26 15.59
C ALA A 5 51.06 16.75 15.89
N ILE A 6 51.99 16.49 14.95
CA ILE A 6 53.40 16.82 15.07
C ILE A 6 53.83 17.44 13.74
N ALA A 7 54.40 18.64 13.80
CA ALA A 7 54.92 19.36 12.65
C ALA A 7 56.35 19.83 12.93
N GLU A 8 57.24 19.74 11.95
CA GLU A 8 58.65 20.17 12.07
C GLU A 8 59.40 19.62 13.31
N GLY A 9 59.01 18.43 13.78
CA GLY A 9 59.61 17.80 14.96
C GLY A 9 59.16 18.40 16.30
N GLN A 10 58.03 19.09 16.34
CA GLN A 10 57.39 19.58 17.56
C GLN A 10 55.94 19.13 17.62
N VAL A 11 55.50 18.72 18.82
CA VAL A 11 54.08 18.50 19.10
C VAL A 11 53.37 19.86 19.06
N LEU A 12 52.24 19.94 18.34
CA LEU A 12 51.49 21.19 18.26
C LEU A 12 50.85 21.55 19.61
N ALA A 13 50.88 22.84 19.95
CA ALA A 13 50.53 23.34 21.29
C ALA A 13 49.09 22.98 21.72
N TYR A 14 48.14 22.88 20.78
CA TYR A 14 46.76 22.52 21.10
C TYR A 14 46.64 21.10 21.66
N LEU A 15 47.58 20.19 21.35
CA LEU A 15 47.61 18.83 21.94
C LEU A 15 48.16 18.82 23.36
N LEU A 16 48.81 19.91 23.78
CA LEU A 16 49.36 20.07 25.12
C LEU A 16 48.40 20.81 26.06
N ASP A 17 47.28 21.32 25.53
CA ASP A 17 46.19 21.92 26.32
C ASP A 17 45.56 20.84 27.22
N PRO A 18 45.55 21.00 28.55
CA PRO A 18 44.88 20.07 29.48
C PRO A 18 43.41 19.84 29.17
N GLU A 19 42.74 20.80 28.53
CA GLU A 19 41.34 20.70 28.13
C GLU A 19 41.14 20.09 26.73
N PHE A 20 42.21 19.76 26.01
CA PHE A 20 42.10 19.22 24.65
C PHE A 20 41.19 17.99 24.60
N GLU A 21 41.34 17.08 25.57
CA GLU A 21 40.58 15.83 25.62
C GLU A 21 39.06 16.06 25.77
N SER A 22 38.65 17.11 26.49
CA SER A 22 37.22 17.41 26.69
C SER A 22 36.58 18.00 25.43
N LYS A 23 37.38 18.67 24.60
CA LYS A 23 36.97 19.29 23.32
C LYS A 23 36.87 18.28 22.17
N LEU A 24 37.39 17.06 22.34
CA LEU A 24 37.34 16.03 21.30
C LEU A 24 35.94 15.39 21.18
N PRO A 25 35.41 15.27 19.95
CA PRO A 25 34.16 14.60 19.70
C PRO A 25 34.28 13.09 19.98
N ILE A 26 33.14 12.47 20.24
CA ILE A 26 33.04 11.02 20.37
C ILE A 26 33.18 10.42 18.96
N ILE A 27 34.04 9.41 18.81
CA ILE A 27 34.17 8.66 17.56
C ILE A 27 32.87 7.86 17.37
N PRO A 28 32.14 8.04 16.27
CA PRO A 28 30.79 7.50 16.12
C PRO A 28 30.82 5.99 15.82
N SER A 29 29.67 5.33 15.98
CA SER A 29 29.56 3.86 15.89
C SER A 29 30.00 3.27 14.53
N GLU A 30 29.85 4.06 13.47
CA GLU A 30 30.15 3.75 12.07
C GLU A 30 31.65 3.59 11.81
N VAL A 31 32.49 4.26 12.60
CA VAL A 31 33.93 4.34 12.36
C VAL A 31 34.62 3.16 13.05
N SER A 32 35.09 2.19 12.27
CA SER A 32 35.79 1.00 12.79
C SER A 32 37.31 1.18 12.92
N TYR A 33 37.88 2.21 12.28
CA TYR A 33 39.29 2.55 12.36
C TYR A 33 39.55 4.03 12.06
N VAL A 34 40.67 4.55 12.56
CA VAL A 34 41.16 5.91 12.28
C VAL A 34 42.51 5.83 11.57
N ASN A 35 42.65 6.55 10.46
CA ASN A 35 43.88 6.60 9.68
C ASN A 35 44.78 7.76 10.12
N PHE A 36 46.08 7.48 10.20
CA PHE A 36 47.12 8.45 10.50
C PHE A 36 48.22 8.36 9.45
N THR A 37 48.64 9.51 8.94
CA THR A 37 49.78 9.62 8.03
C THR A 37 50.97 10.21 8.78
N TRP A 38 52.16 9.64 8.60
CA TRP A 38 53.38 10.13 9.23
C TRP A 38 54.61 10.02 8.32
N LYS A 39 55.63 10.84 8.60
CA LYS A 39 56.95 10.80 7.94
C LYS A 39 58.00 11.44 8.83
N SER A 40 59.26 11.06 8.62
CA SER A 40 60.43 11.62 9.34
C SER A 40 61.28 12.58 8.48
N GLY A 41 61.11 12.56 7.15
CA GLY A 41 61.87 13.40 6.25
C GLY A 41 63.35 13.01 6.21
N VAL A 42 64.23 13.95 6.57
CA VAL A 42 65.70 13.73 6.53
C VAL A 42 66.21 13.08 7.81
N LYS A 43 65.66 13.47 8.97
CA LYS A 43 66.10 13.00 10.29
C LYS A 43 65.54 11.61 10.58
N LYS A 44 66.22 10.85 11.45
CA LYS A 44 65.78 9.51 11.88
C LYS A 44 65.08 9.59 13.23
N TYR A 45 63.83 9.15 13.27
CA TYR A 45 63.02 9.04 14.48
C TYR A 45 62.54 7.60 14.68
N TYR A 46 62.40 7.22 15.95
CA TYR A 46 61.86 5.95 16.40
C TYR A 46 60.59 6.21 17.19
N TYR A 47 59.61 5.33 17.04
CA TYR A 47 58.34 5.45 17.72
C TYR A 47 58.14 4.26 18.65
N ASN A 48 57.42 4.50 19.74
CA ASN A 48 56.98 3.47 20.67
C ASN A 48 55.56 3.79 21.18
N PHE A 49 54.62 2.89 20.89
CA PHE A 49 53.27 2.91 21.44
C PHE A 49 53.25 2.17 22.77
N PHE A 50 53.45 2.90 23.86
CA PHE A 50 53.56 2.34 25.20
C PHE A 50 52.23 1.82 25.76
N ARG A 51 51.11 2.38 25.32
CA ARG A 51 49.79 2.04 25.85
C ARG A 51 48.73 2.17 24.78
N LEU A 52 48.14 1.04 24.42
CA LEU A 52 46.83 0.95 23.79
C LEU A 52 45.96 0.20 24.78
N LYS A 53 44.99 0.89 25.38
CA LYS A 53 44.15 0.31 26.43
C LYS A 53 42.71 0.77 26.26
N SER A 54 41.78 -0.17 26.27
CA SER A 54 40.38 0.15 26.55
C SER A 54 40.16 0.26 28.07
N PHE A 55 39.40 1.27 28.48
CA PHE A 55 38.97 1.40 29.88
C PHE A 55 37.64 0.69 30.13
N ASP A 56 36.93 0.29 29.06
CA ASP A 56 35.69 -0.46 29.11
C ASP A 56 35.70 -1.56 28.03
N GLU A 57 36.25 -2.73 28.40
CA GLU A 57 36.36 -3.88 27.50
C GLU A 57 35.03 -4.55 27.17
N SER A 58 33.98 -4.25 27.96
CA SER A 58 32.63 -4.77 27.73
C SER A 58 31.95 -4.09 26.54
N ILE A 59 32.34 -2.86 26.23
CA ILE A 59 31.82 -2.07 25.11
C ILE A 59 32.82 -2.04 23.94
N LEU A 60 34.11 -1.83 24.23
CA LEU A 60 35.17 -1.69 23.23
C LEU A 60 36.37 -2.57 23.60
N LYS A 61 36.71 -3.54 22.76
CA LYS A 61 37.92 -4.35 22.94
C LYS A 61 39.17 -3.47 22.78
N THR A 62 40.30 -3.92 23.35
CA THR A 62 41.56 -3.15 23.29
C THR A 62 41.93 -2.76 21.84
N PRO A 63 42.15 -1.46 21.56
CA PRO A 63 42.54 -1.00 20.23
C PRO A 63 43.85 -1.62 19.76
N SER A 64 43.94 -1.88 18.46
CA SER A 64 45.15 -2.42 17.82
C SER A 64 45.60 -1.55 16.67
N ILE A 65 46.90 -1.54 16.39
CA ILE A 65 47.49 -0.78 15.28
C ILE A 65 47.89 -1.71 14.13
N THR A 66 47.81 -1.22 12.89
CA THR A 66 48.19 -1.99 11.68
C THR A 66 49.71 -2.11 11.46
N ILE A 67 50.51 -1.51 12.34
CA ILE A 67 51.97 -1.55 12.36
C ILE A 67 52.46 -2.17 13.67
N LYS A 68 53.76 -2.51 13.76
CA LYS A 68 54.37 -2.92 15.04
C LYS A 68 54.28 -1.79 16.07
N THR A 69 54.15 -2.11 17.36
CA THR A 69 54.06 -1.14 18.48
C THR A 69 55.31 -0.28 18.64
N GLN A 70 56.46 -0.76 18.19
CA GLN A 70 57.71 -0.01 18.16
C GLN A 70 58.41 -0.19 16.82
N GLY A 71 59.12 0.84 16.39
CA GLY A 71 59.83 0.80 15.12
C GLY A 71 60.41 2.14 14.71
N ARG A 72 60.81 2.21 13.45
CA ARG A 72 61.35 3.44 12.84
C ARG A 72 60.26 4.17 12.07
N VAL A 73 60.16 5.49 12.27
CA VAL A 73 59.24 6.34 11.49
C VAL A 73 59.71 6.36 10.02
N PRO A 74 58.81 6.15 9.05
CA PRO A 74 59.18 6.03 7.64
C PRO A 74 59.75 7.36 7.09
N LYS A 75 60.63 7.27 6.10
CA LYS A 75 61.25 8.43 5.45
C LYS A 75 60.24 9.20 4.62
N LYS A 76 59.45 8.47 3.83
CA LYS A 76 58.35 8.97 3.00
C LYS A 76 57.02 8.87 3.78
N PRO A 77 55.98 9.66 3.41
CA PRO A 77 54.64 9.51 3.97
C PRO A 77 54.17 8.05 3.88
N LYS A 78 53.66 7.53 4.99
CA LYS A 78 53.00 6.22 5.05
C LYS A 78 51.84 6.29 6.01
N ASP A 79 50.81 5.51 5.72
CA ASP A 79 49.64 5.43 6.59
C ASP A 79 49.75 4.24 7.53
N PHE A 80 49.18 4.43 8.72
CA PHE A 80 48.82 3.35 9.61
C PHE A 80 47.44 3.65 10.19
N SER A 81 46.78 2.61 10.69
CA SER A 81 45.42 2.72 11.20
C SER A 81 45.38 2.22 12.63
N ILE A 82 44.56 2.88 13.45
CA ILE A 82 44.16 2.39 14.77
C ILE A 82 42.78 1.75 14.61
N LEU A 83 42.70 0.45 14.81
CA LEU A 83 41.46 -0.32 14.77
C LEU A 83 40.73 -0.18 16.11
N LEU A 84 39.42 0.05 16.06
CA LEU A 84 38.54 0.30 17.20
C LEU A 84 37.43 -0.77 17.28
N PRO A 85 37.78 -2.00 17.73
CA PRO A 85 36.86 -3.14 17.73
C PRO A 85 35.81 -3.07 18.85
N CYS A 86 34.53 -2.85 18.51
CA CYS A 86 33.42 -2.95 19.45
C CYS A 86 33.23 -4.40 19.95
N ALA A 87 32.87 -4.56 21.22
CA ALA A 87 32.72 -5.87 21.87
C ALA A 87 31.36 -6.53 21.64
N GLY A 88 30.38 -5.79 21.09
CA GLY A 88 29.02 -6.28 20.81
C GLY A 88 27.94 -5.75 21.75
N ASN A 89 28.30 -4.86 22.69
CA ASN A 89 27.35 -4.10 23.50
C ASN A 89 27.24 -2.65 23.01
N SER A 90 26.07 -2.04 23.20
CA SER A 90 25.86 -0.62 22.93
C SER A 90 26.37 0.25 24.08
N GLY A 91 26.98 1.39 23.75
CA GLY A 91 27.40 2.39 24.73
C GLY A 91 28.64 3.16 24.29
N ILE A 92 29.14 4.03 25.17
CA ILE A 92 30.35 4.84 24.91
C ILE A 92 31.49 4.31 25.77
N ALA A 93 32.57 3.86 25.14
CA ALA A 93 33.79 3.43 25.80
C ALA A 93 34.89 4.49 25.72
N GLN A 94 35.69 4.59 26.78
CA GLN A 94 36.94 5.36 26.75
C GLN A 94 38.12 4.46 26.43
N PHE A 95 39.08 4.97 25.67
CA PHE A 95 40.35 4.29 25.43
C PHE A 95 41.53 5.27 25.41
N GLY A 96 42.71 4.78 25.75
CA GLY A 96 43.93 5.55 25.83
C GLY A 96 44.95 5.16 24.77
N ILE A 97 45.58 6.16 24.14
CA ILE A 97 46.73 6.00 23.25
C ILE A 97 47.91 6.76 23.84
N SER A 98 49.04 6.07 24.02
CA SER A 98 50.32 6.70 24.41
C SER A 98 51.38 6.49 23.34
N LEU A 99 51.88 7.57 22.73
CA LEU A 99 52.90 7.55 21.70
C LEU A 99 54.15 8.33 22.13
N MET A 100 55.30 7.67 22.08
CA MET A 100 56.61 8.27 22.26
C MET A 100 57.34 8.33 20.93
N ILE A 101 58.03 9.45 20.70
CA ILE A 101 58.92 9.60 19.55
C ILE A 101 60.29 10.01 20.06
N GLU A 102 61.31 9.27 19.65
CA GLU A 102 62.69 9.48 20.09
C GLU A 102 63.61 9.67 18.88
N THR A 103 64.66 10.45 19.10
CA THR A 103 65.76 10.58 18.14
C THR A 103 66.64 9.32 18.14
N ARG A 104 67.55 9.19 17.15
CA ARG A 104 68.55 8.11 17.13
C ARG A 104 69.39 7.98 18.41
N LYS A 105 69.52 9.06 19.20
CA LYS A 105 70.26 9.08 20.47
C LYS A 105 69.40 8.72 21.68
N GLY A 106 68.14 8.29 21.49
CA GLY A 106 67.20 7.99 22.57
C GLY A 106 66.63 9.23 23.28
N LYS A 107 66.89 10.44 22.78
CA LYS A 107 66.30 11.67 23.33
C LYS A 107 64.83 11.79 22.87
N PRO A 108 63.87 11.96 23.79
CA PRO A 108 62.46 12.14 23.43
C PRO A 108 62.23 13.46 22.69
N LEU A 109 61.27 13.46 21.78
CA LEU A 109 60.81 14.65 21.08
C LEU A 109 60.06 15.56 22.06
N ASN A 110 60.20 16.87 21.93
CA ASN A 110 59.53 17.80 22.84
C ASN A 110 58.01 17.63 22.75
N GLY A 111 57.33 17.52 23.90
CA GLY A 111 55.90 17.23 24.00
C GLY A 111 55.52 15.74 23.93
N THR A 112 56.48 14.82 23.79
CA THR A 112 56.22 13.38 23.94
C THR A 112 56.57 12.89 25.36
N PRO A 113 55.84 11.92 25.95
CA PRO A 113 54.81 11.08 25.34
C PRO A 113 53.51 11.84 25.10
N LEU A 114 52.96 11.69 23.89
CA LEU A 114 51.58 12.05 23.62
C LEU A 114 50.69 11.05 24.33
N ARG A 115 49.83 11.53 25.24
CA ARG A 115 48.86 10.71 25.96
C ARG A 115 47.48 11.27 25.63
N LEU A 116 46.68 10.48 24.92
CA LEU A 116 45.35 10.87 24.50
C LEU A 116 44.33 9.90 25.10
N ARG A 117 43.32 10.43 25.77
CA ARG A 117 42.10 9.71 26.12
C ARG A 117 40.98 10.09 25.17
N LEU A 118 40.48 9.10 24.45
CA LEU A 118 39.47 9.25 23.41
C LEU A 118 38.20 8.49 23.79
N ARG A 119 37.07 8.92 23.22
CA ARG A 119 35.75 8.28 23.42
C ARG A 119 35.27 7.67 22.12
N LYS A 120 34.73 6.45 22.18
CA LYS A 120 34.16 5.71 21.05
C LYS A 120 32.77 5.22 21.40
N GLU A 121 31.81 5.54 20.56
CA GLU A 121 30.48 4.96 20.61
C GLU A 121 30.47 3.60 19.91
N CYS A 122 29.84 2.61 20.51
CA CYS A 122 29.56 1.30 19.92
C CYS A 122 28.05 1.10 19.95
N THR A 123 27.50 0.53 18.89
CA THR A 123 26.08 0.17 18.79
C THR A 123 25.99 -1.27 18.31
N VAL A 124 25.05 -2.02 18.89
CA VAL A 124 24.66 -3.32 18.32
C VAL A 124 23.97 -3.04 17.00
N ARG A 125 24.71 -3.18 15.91
CA ARG A 125 24.09 -3.24 14.58
C ARG A 125 23.48 -4.63 14.46
N GLU A 126 22.15 -4.70 14.52
CA GLU A 126 21.48 -5.88 14.01
C GLU A 126 22.00 -6.13 12.59
N PRO A 127 22.39 -7.38 12.25
CA PRO A 127 22.93 -7.67 10.93
C PRO A 127 21.93 -7.17 9.89
N ASN A 128 22.39 -6.28 8.99
CA ASN A 128 21.57 -5.77 7.89
C ASN A 128 20.84 -6.96 7.27
N PRO A 129 19.52 -7.10 7.44
CA PRO A 129 18.81 -8.16 6.78
C PRO A 129 18.98 -7.88 5.29
N GLY A 130 19.50 -8.86 4.55
CA GLY A 130 19.64 -8.74 3.11
C GLY A 130 18.32 -8.37 2.42
N PRO A 131 18.33 -8.10 1.10
CA PRO A 131 17.10 -7.82 0.37
C PRO A 131 16.07 -8.92 0.61
N CYS A 132 14.83 -8.52 0.89
CA CYS A 132 13.76 -9.47 1.13
C CYS A 132 13.46 -10.33 -0.10
N PRO A 133 12.99 -11.58 0.09
CA PRO A 133 12.44 -12.38 -1.01
C PRO A 133 11.31 -11.63 -1.72
N ASP A 134 11.10 -11.94 -3.00
CA ASP A 134 10.08 -11.31 -3.82
C ASP A 134 8.70 -11.35 -3.14
N GLY A 135 8.04 -10.19 -3.09
CA GLY A 135 6.72 -10.05 -2.46
C GLY A 135 6.73 -9.91 -0.93
N TYR A 136 7.89 -9.72 -0.28
CA TYR A 136 7.99 -9.47 1.15
C TYR A 136 8.74 -8.17 1.48
N LEU A 137 8.38 -7.53 2.60
CA LEU A 137 8.95 -6.26 3.05
C LEU A 137 8.99 -6.14 4.58
N GLY A 138 9.69 -5.10 5.05
CA GLY A 138 9.83 -4.76 6.47
C GLY A 138 11.06 -5.38 7.16
N PRO A 139 11.33 -4.97 8.41
CA PRO A 139 12.41 -5.56 9.20
C PRO A 139 12.13 -7.06 9.35
N HIS A 140 13.04 -7.90 8.85
CA HIS A 140 12.92 -9.36 8.79
C HIS A 140 11.95 -9.96 7.76
N CYS A 141 11.50 -9.19 6.76
CA CYS A 141 10.72 -9.72 5.62
C CYS A 141 9.43 -10.47 6.01
N LYS A 142 8.79 -10.06 7.12
CA LYS A 142 7.58 -10.70 7.63
C LYS A 142 6.29 -10.17 6.99
N LYS A 143 6.33 -9.00 6.34
CA LYS A 143 5.14 -8.38 5.76
C LYS A 143 5.03 -8.77 4.29
N ALA A 144 4.00 -9.53 3.93
CA ALA A 144 3.71 -9.87 2.55
C ALA A 144 3.11 -8.68 1.79
N LEU A 145 3.39 -8.62 0.48
CA LEU A 145 2.86 -7.64 -0.46
C LEU A 145 1.75 -8.26 -1.29
N CYS A 146 0.55 -7.68 -1.24
CA CYS A 146 -0.56 -8.06 -2.09
C CYS A 146 -0.82 -6.94 -3.10
N TYR A 147 -0.82 -7.29 -4.38
CA TYR A 147 -1.26 -6.39 -5.45
C TYR A 147 -2.22 -7.13 -6.38
N PRO A 148 -3.47 -6.66 -6.55
CA PRO A 148 -4.15 -5.60 -5.79
C PRO A 148 -4.20 -5.82 -4.27
N ASN A 149 -4.40 -4.75 -3.51
CA ASN A 149 -4.57 -4.82 -2.06
C ASN A 149 -5.86 -5.59 -1.70
N CYS A 150 -5.83 -6.31 -0.58
CA CYS A 150 -7.02 -6.95 -0.02
C CYS A 150 -8.05 -5.88 0.41
N MET A 151 -9.28 -6.01 -0.08
CA MET A 151 -10.40 -5.12 0.21
C MET A 151 -11.12 -5.53 1.50
N ASN A 152 -12.06 -4.69 1.95
CA ASN A 152 -12.99 -4.98 3.05
C ASN A 152 -12.32 -5.44 4.36
N GLY A 153 -11.09 -4.99 4.63
CA GLY A 153 -10.33 -5.36 5.83
C GLY A 153 -9.64 -6.72 5.75
N GLY A 154 -9.50 -7.31 4.56
CA GLY A 154 -8.72 -8.53 4.36
C GLY A 154 -7.25 -8.34 4.69
N ASN A 155 -6.61 -9.40 5.19
CA ASN A 155 -5.19 -9.40 5.55
C ASN A 155 -4.36 -10.13 4.50
N CYS A 156 -3.22 -9.55 4.11
CA CYS A 156 -2.29 -10.19 3.18
C CYS A 156 -1.44 -11.22 3.92
N THR A 157 -1.70 -12.50 3.69
CA THR A 157 -1.04 -13.60 4.42
C THR A 157 0.18 -14.15 3.67
N ALA A 158 0.19 -14.02 2.35
CA ALA A 158 1.32 -14.35 1.48
C ALA A 158 1.27 -13.45 0.22
N PRO A 159 2.34 -13.38 -0.58
CA PRO A 159 2.37 -12.54 -1.78
C PRO A 159 1.17 -12.82 -2.69
N GLY A 160 0.32 -11.82 -2.87
CA GLY A 160 -0.92 -11.92 -3.66
C GLY A 160 -2.05 -12.76 -3.04
N VAL A 161 -1.94 -13.20 -1.79
CA VAL A 161 -2.95 -14.03 -1.11
C VAL A 161 -3.62 -13.25 0.02
N CYS A 162 -4.93 -13.05 -0.12
CA CYS A 162 -5.75 -12.39 0.87
C CYS A 162 -6.53 -13.38 1.75
N SER A 163 -6.48 -13.16 3.05
CA SER A 163 -7.39 -13.78 4.02
C SER A 163 -8.56 -12.85 4.27
N CYS A 164 -9.77 -13.27 3.91
CA CYS A 164 -10.97 -12.46 4.00
C CYS A 164 -11.62 -12.53 5.38
N PRO A 165 -12.17 -11.41 5.88
CA PRO A 165 -12.94 -11.42 7.11
C PRO A 165 -14.27 -12.16 6.90
N PRO A 166 -14.92 -12.64 7.99
CA PRO A 166 -16.20 -13.32 7.90
C PRO A 166 -17.24 -12.51 7.13
N GLY A 167 -17.91 -13.15 6.17
CA GLY A 167 -18.92 -12.48 5.33
C GLY A 167 -18.40 -11.93 4.00
N TYR A 168 -17.11 -12.06 3.73
CA TYR A 168 -16.48 -11.66 2.47
C TYR A 168 -15.79 -12.85 1.78
N GLN A 169 -15.67 -12.76 0.46
CA GLN A 169 -15.09 -13.77 -0.42
C GLN A 169 -14.42 -13.11 -1.64
N GLY A 170 -13.73 -13.94 -2.43
CA GLY A 170 -13.00 -13.51 -3.62
C GLY A 170 -11.49 -13.43 -3.37
N PRO A 171 -10.67 -13.44 -4.44
CA PRO A 171 -9.21 -13.37 -4.34
C PRO A 171 -8.70 -12.13 -3.61
N TYR A 172 -9.47 -11.04 -3.61
CA TYR A 172 -9.13 -9.78 -2.96
C TYR A 172 -10.18 -9.36 -1.93
N CYS A 173 -11.03 -10.28 -1.48
CA CYS A 173 -12.11 -10.04 -0.52
C CYS A 173 -13.14 -8.99 -1.00
N GLU A 174 -13.34 -8.90 -2.31
CA GLU A 174 -14.18 -7.91 -2.97
C GLU A 174 -15.68 -8.28 -3.02
N GLY A 175 -16.03 -9.54 -2.77
CA GLY A 175 -17.40 -10.04 -2.80
C GLY A 175 -17.96 -10.33 -1.40
N GLY A 176 -19.27 -10.17 -1.21
CA GLY A 176 -19.96 -10.63 0.00
C GLY A 176 -20.39 -12.09 -0.08
N ILE A 177 -20.67 -12.70 1.07
CA ILE A 177 -21.26 -14.04 1.18
C ILE A 177 -22.71 -13.90 1.67
N CYS A 178 -23.69 -14.27 0.85
CA CYS A 178 -25.10 -14.22 1.23
C CYS A 178 -25.66 -15.64 1.30
N THR A 179 -26.35 -15.97 2.39
CA THR A 179 -27.01 -17.27 2.58
C THR A 179 -28.12 -17.45 1.55
N GLU A 180 -28.91 -16.39 1.34
CA GLU A 180 -29.90 -16.32 0.29
C GLU A 180 -29.41 -15.42 -0.85
N LYS A 181 -29.62 -15.85 -2.10
CA LYS A 181 -29.20 -15.06 -3.27
C LYS A 181 -29.96 -13.75 -3.36
N CYS A 182 -29.26 -12.67 -3.70
CA CYS A 182 -29.85 -11.40 -4.12
C CYS A 182 -30.66 -11.60 -5.41
N LEU A 183 -31.86 -11.01 -5.48
CA LEU A 183 -32.79 -11.12 -6.60
C LEU A 183 -32.64 -9.94 -7.56
N ASN A 184 -33.29 -10.03 -8.72
CA ASN A 184 -33.40 -8.93 -9.69
C ASN A 184 -32.07 -8.27 -10.10
N GLY A 185 -30.97 -9.03 -10.11
CA GLY A 185 -29.64 -8.52 -10.47
C GLY A 185 -28.87 -7.83 -9.34
N GLY A 186 -29.32 -7.96 -8.09
CA GLY A 186 -28.57 -7.49 -6.92
C GLY A 186 -27.23 -8.22 -6.72
N LYS A 187 -26.23 -7.51 -6.20
CA LYS A 187 -24.91 -8.05 -5.90
C LYS A 187 -24.74 -8.23 -4.39
N CYS A 188 -24.28 -9.39 -3.95
CA CYS A 188 -23.92 -9.58 -2.54
C CYS A 188 -22.60 -8.86 -2.25
N ILE A 189 -22.63 -7.87 -1.35
CA ILE A 189 -21.47 -7.01 -1.04
C ILE A 189 -20.90 -7.28 0.36
N GLN A 190 -21.71 -7.85 1.27
CA GLN A 190 -21.31 -8.26 2.61
C GLN A 190 -22.25 -9.38 3.10
N LYS A 191 -21.95 -10.01 4.24
CA LYS A 191 -22.80 -11.03 4.87
C LYS A 191 -24.28 -10.67 4.86
N ASP A 192 -25.07 -11.38 4.06
CA ASP A 192 -26.53 -11.21 3.91
C ASP A 192 -26.96 -9.76 3.55
N VAL A 193 -26.07 -9.00 2.91
CA VAL A 193 -26.34 -7.62 2.44
C VAL A 193 -26.22 -7.56 0.93
N CYS A 194 -27.33 -7.20 0.28
CA CYS A 194 -27.42 -7.02 -1.16
C CYS A 194 -27.35 -5.54 -1.54
N GLU A 195 -26.48 -5.22 -2.49
CA GLU A 195 -26.52 -3.99 -3.25
C GLU A 195 -27.55 -4.12 -4.37
N CYS A 196 -28.62 -3.31 -4.30
CA CYS A 196 -29.73 -3.39 -5.25
C CYS A 196 -29.53 -2.45 -6.44
N PRO A 197 -29.83 -2.90 -7.67
CA PRO A 197 -29.86 -2.02 -8.83
C PRO A 197 -30.95 -0.96 -8.67
N LYS A 198 -30.78 0.18 -9.36
CA LYS A 198 -31.74 1.29 -9.32
C LYS A 198 -33.16 0.80 -9.62
N GLY A 199 -34.11 1.22 -8.79
CA GLY A 199 -35.52 0.80 -8.93
C GLY A 199 -35.87 -0.50 -8.20
N TYR A 200 -34.91 -1.14 -7.52
CA TYR A 200 -35.16 -2.27 -6.62
C TYR A 200 -34.72 -1.95 -5.19
N PHE A 201 -35.38 -2.55 -4.21
CA PHE A 201 -35.12 -2.38 -2.79
C PHE A 201 -35.60 -3.60 -1.99
N GLY A 202 -35.31 -3.62 -0.69
CA GLY A 202 -35.51 -4.78 0.19
C GLY A 202 -34.17 -5.44 0.54
N LEU A 203 -34.19 -6.42 1.45
CA LEU A 203 -32.97 -7.08 1.92
C LEU A 203 -32.30 -7.90 0.82
N ARG A 204 -33.10 -8.39 -0.14
CA ARG A 204 -32.68 -9.22 -1.27
C ARG A 204 -33.02 -8.59 -2.61
N CYS A 205 -33.34 -7.30 -2.64
CA CYS A 205 -33.81 -6.59 -3.85
C CYS A 205 -35.10 -7.17 -4.43
N GLU A 206 -35.97 -7.69 -3.58
CA GLU A 206 -37.22 -8.37 -3.92
C GLU A 206 -38.34 -7.41 -4.33
N PHE A 207 -38.27 -6.15 -3.89
CA PHE A 207 -39.29 -5.14 -4.19
C PHE A 207 -38.80 -4.21 -5.30
N SER A 208 -39.72 -3.79 -6.17
CA SER A 208 -39.45 -2.79 -7.21
C SER A 208 -40.18 -1.48 -6.91
N LYS A 209 -39.50 -0.35 -7.08
CA LYS A 209 -40.06 1.01 -7.00
C LYS A 209 -40.01 1.65 -8.38
N CYS A 210 -41.15 2.17 -8.82
CA CYS A 210 -41.24 2.92 -10.06
C CYS A 210 -41.02 4.40 -9.71
N VAL A 211 -40.12 5.06 -10.43
CA VAL A 211 -39.89 6.50 -10.30
C VAL A 211 -41.09 7.25 -10.89
N ILE A 212 -41.59 6.77 -12.03
CA ILE A 212 -42.85 7.22 -12.62
C ILE A 212 -43.96 6.30 -12.07
N PRO A 213 -44.90 6.81 -11.25
CA PRO A 213 -45.91 5.98 -10.62
C PRO A 213 -46.80 5.30 -11.66
N CYS A 214 -47.21 4.06 -11.35
CA CYS A 214 -48.20 3.35 -12.15
C CYS A 214 -49.57 4.00 -11.96
N LEU A 215 -50.23 4.32 -13.07
CA LEU A 215 -51.58 4.87 -13.07
C LEU A 215 -52.63 3.76 -12.93
N ASN A 216 -53.87 4.15 -12.66
CA ASN A 216 -55.05 3.27 -12.71
C ASN A 216 -54.93 1.98 -11.87
N GLY A 217 -54.27 2.07 -10.70
CA GLY A 217 -54.10 0.95 -9.77
C GLY A 217 -53.03 -0.08 -10.18
N GLY A 218 -52.20 0.22 -11.18
CA GLY A 218 -51.08 -0.64 -11.58
C GLY A 218 -50.06 -0.84 -10.45
N LYS A 219 -49.40 -2.00 -10.43
CA LYS A 219 -48.31 -2.29 -9.47
C LYS A 219 -46.97 -2.33 -10.18
N CYS A 220 -45.95 -1.72 -9.58
CA CYS A 220 -44.60 -1.77 -10.12
C CYS A 220 -44.09 -3.22 -10.16
N LYS A 221 -43.52 -3.64 -11.30
CA LYS A 221 -42.91 -4.96 -11.49
C LYS A 221 -41.42 -4.87 -11.89
N GLY A 222 -40.92 -3.68 -12.20
CA GLY A 222 -39.53 -3.43 -12.55
C GLY A 222 -39.25 -1.94 -12.68
N ILE A 223 -38.11 -1.56 -13.24
CA ILE A 223 -37.71 -0.15 -13.40
C ILE A 223 -38.69 0.56 -14.32
N ASN A 224 -39.61 1.36 -13.76
CA ASN A 224 -40.63 2.10 -14.51
C ASN A 224 -41.52 1.20 -15.39
N ILE A 225 -41.70 -0.08 -15.02
CA ILE A 225 -42.59 -1.01 -15.72
C ILE A 225 -43.70 -1.43 -14.76
N CYS A 226 -44.94 -1.18 -15.19
CA CYS A 226 -46.13 -1.45 -14.41
C CYS A 226 -46.84 -2.74 -14.87
N ARG A 227 -47.28 -3.52 -13.89
CA ARG A 227 -48.27 -4.58 -14.08
C ARG A 227 -49.66 -3.95 -13.99
N CYS A 228 -50.33 -3.87 -15.12
CA CYS A 228 -51.65 -3.23 -15.24
C CYS A 228 -52.80 -4.20 -14.95
N SER A 229 -53.93 -3.62 -14.53
CA SER A 229 -55.22 -4.30 -14.47
C SER A 229 -55.73 -4.63 -15.88
N ASN A 230 -56.67 -5.57 -16.01
CA ASN A 230 -57.16 -6.08 -17.30
C ASN A 230 -57.74 -5.00 -18.25
N GLU A 231 -58.07 -3.82 -17.71
CA GLU A 231 -58.67 -2.69 -18.42
C GLU A 231 -57.64 -1.63 -18.86
N TYR A 232 -56.36 -1.80 -18.53
CA TYR A 232 -55.30 -0.84 -18.84
C TYR A 232 -54.05 -1.53 -19.41
N LYS A 233 -53.33 -0.83 -20.28
CA LYS A 233 -52.06 -1.22 -20.93
C LYS A 233 -51.10 -0.02 -20.97
N GLY A 234 -49.89 -0.26 -21.48
CA GLY A 234 -48.79 0.71 -21.48
C GLY A 234 -47.78 0.43 -20.36
N ASN A 235 -46.65 1.13 -20.38
CA ASN A 235 -45.58 0.92 -19.40
C ASN A 235 -45.96 1.46 -18.01
N HIS A 236 -46.91 2.40 -17.97
CA HIS A 236 -47.42 3.06 -16.77
C HIS A 236 -48.93 2.88 -16.57
N CYS A 237 -49.56 1.97 -17.30
CA CYS A 237 -51.01 1.74 -17.29
C CYS A 237 -51.83 2.97 -17.69
N GLU A 238 -51.26 3.78 -18.57
CA GLU A 238 -51.80 5.04 -19.08
C GLU A 238 -52.82 4.85 -20.20
N ILE A 239 -52.82 3.68 -20.86
CA ILE A 239 -53.71 3.38 -21.99
C ILE A 239 -54.88 2.55 -21.48
N ALA A 240 -56.09 3.11 -21.47
CA ALA A 240 -57.28 2.29 -21.27
C ALA A 240 -57.41 1.30 -22.44
N THR A 241 -57.45 0.00 -22.15
CA THR A 241 -57.90 -0.97 -23.15
C THR A 241 -59.39 -0.80 -23.25
N THR A 242 -59.80 0.06 -24.16
CA THR A 242 -61.17 0.11 -24.64
C THR A 242 -61.52 -1.25 -25.23
N ARG A 243 -61.89 -2.21 -24.37
CA ARG A 243 -63.13 -2.92 -24.66
C ARG A 243 -64.21 -1.87 -24.53
N VAL A 244 -64.36 -1.05 -25.58
CA VAL A 244 -65.69 -0.64 -25.98
C VAL A 244 -66.46 -1.96 -25.90
N PRO A 245 -67.47 -2.11 -25.02
CA PRO A 245 -68.39 -3.21 -25.21
C PRO A 245 -68.76 -3.04 -26.66
N SER A 246 -68.41 -4.01 -27.55
CA SER A 246 -68.75 -3.91 -28.96
C SER A 246 -70.14 -3.34 -28.96
N GLN A 247 -70.39 -2.19 -29.59
CA GLN A 247 -71.77 -1.81 -29.80
C GLN A 247 -72.36 -3.08 -30.40
N ARG A 248 -73.13 -3.80 -29.59
CA ARG A 248 -73.89 -4.95 -30.00
C ARG A 248 -74.69 -4.29 -31.08
N SER A 249 -74.31 -4.55 -32.32
CA SER A 249 -74.99 -4.02 -33.49
C SER A 249 -76.46 -4.09 -33.14
N THR A 250 -77.14 -2.94 -33.08
CA THR A 250 -78.51 -2.82 -32.58
C THR A 250 -79.45 -3.80 -33.28
N CYS A 251 -79.01 -4.32 -34.42
CA CYS A 251 -79.65 -5.39 -35.14
C CYS A 251 -79.55 -6.76 -34.44
N SER A 252 -80.70 -7.41 -34.32
CA SER A 252 -80.84 -8.76 -33.75
C SER A 252 -80.01 -9.81 -34.50
N LYS A 253 -79.65 -9.55 -35.76
CA LYS A 253 -78.73 -10.36 -36.58
C LYS A 253 -77.73 -9.47 -37.34
N PRO A 254 -76.49 -9.92 -37.54
CA PRO A 254 -75.48 -9.15 -38.26
C PRO A 254 -75.83 -9.01 -39.75
N CYS A 255 -75.64 -7.81 -40.29
CA CYS A 255 -75.69 -7.53 -41.73
C CYS A 255 -74.41 -8.10 -42.37
N LYS A 256 -74.53 -8.95 -43.40
CA LYS A 256 -73.37 -9.61 -44.05
C LYS A 256 -72.55 -8.63 -44.89
N HIS A 257 -73.18 -7.98 -45.87
CA HIS A 257 -72.58 -6.98 -46.77
C HIS A 257 -73.37 -5.66 -46.66
N GLY A 258 -73.31 -5.03 -45.49
CA GLY A 258 -74.05 -3.81 -45.21
C GLY A 258 -73.91 -3.32 -43.77
N THR A 259 -74.44 -2.13 -43.51
CA THR A 259 -74.34 -1.45 -42.20
C THR A 259 -75.68 -1.51 -41.47
N CYS A 260 -75.65 -1.89 -40.18
CA CYS A 260 -76.85 -1.93 -39.34
C CYS A 260 -77.31 -0.51 -38.99
N GLN A 261 -78.57 -0.20 -39.26
CA GLN A 261 -79.22 1.05 -38.89
C GLN A 261 -79.94 0.94 -37.53
N PRO A 262 -80.23 2.06 -36.86
CA PRO A 262 -80.82 2.07 -35.52
C PRO A 262 -82.19 1.36 -35.37
N ASN A 263 -82.92 1.09 -36.46
CA ASN A 263 -84.24 0.45 -36.43
C ASN A 263 -84.23 -1.09 -36.64
N ASP A 264 -83.10 -1.78 -36.46
CA ASP A 264 -82.92 -3.22 -36.76
C ASP A 264 -83.09 -3.56 -38.26
N THR A 265 -82.65 -2.66 -39.14
CA THR A 265 -82.55 -2.92 -40.58
C THR A 265 -81.13 -2.73 -41.10
N CYS A 266 -80.80 -3.46 -42.16
CA CYS A 266 -79.49 -3.38 -42.80
C CYS A 266 -79.57 -2.50 -44.05
N LEU A 267 -78.69 -1.50 -44.13
CA LEU A 267 -78.42 -0.77 -45.37
C LEU A 267 -77.38 -1.57 -46.18
N CYS A 268 -77.81 -2.14 -47.31
CA CYS A 268 -76.93 -2.99 -48.11
C CYS A 268 -75.99 -2.20 -49.01
N GLU A 269 -74.77 -2.71 -49.15
CA GLU A 269 -73.80 -2.22 -50.13
C GLU A 269 -74.31 -2.46 -51.58
N PRO A 270 -73.83 -1.68 -52.57
CA PRO A 270 -74.17 -1.89 -53.98
C PRO A 270 -73.94 -3.34 -54.41
N GLY A 271 -74.87 -3.89 -55.19
CA GLY A 271 -74.84 -5.30 -55.61
C GLY A 271 -75.44 -6.28 -54.60
N TRP A 272 -75.78 -5.86 -53.37
CA TRP A 272 -76.40 -6.72 -52.36
C TRP A 272 -77.82 -6.29 -51.99
N TYR A 273 -78.66 -7.25 -51.61
CA TYR A 273 -80.03 -7.00 -51.18
C TYR A 273 -80.55 -8.05 -50.19
N GLY A 274 -81.74 -7.79 -49.65
CA GLY A 274 -82.41 -8.61 -48.65
C GLY A 274 -82.17 -8.12 -47.22
N LYS A 275 -83.00 -8.60 -46.27
CA LYS A 275 -83.08 -8.09 -44.89
C LYS A 275 -81.75 -8.02 -44.14
N PHE A 276 -80.80 -8.90 -44.48
CA PHE A 276 -79.46 -8.99 -43.87
C PHE A 276 -78.34 -8.85 -44.90
N CYS A 277 -78.63 -8.36 -46.10
CA CYS A 277 -77.67 -8.16 -47.19
C CYS A 277 -76.88 -9.43 -47.55
N HIS A 278 -77.59 -10.57 -47.65
CA HIS A 278 -77.01 -11.88 -47.93
C HIS A 278 -77.22 -12.35 -49.37
N LYS A 279 -78.04 -11.63 -50.17
CA LYS A 279 -78.29 -11.98 -51.57
C LYS A 279 -77.55 -11.00 -52.47
N SER A 280 -76.79 -11.51 -53.42
CA SER A 280 -76.19 -10.70 -54.48
C SER A 280 -77.19 -10.52 -55.61
N LYS A 281 -77.32 -9.32 -56.17
CA LYS A 281 -78.09 -9.08 -57.39
C LYS A 281 -77.33 -9.73 -58.56
N PRO A 282 -77.95 -10.63 -59.35
CA PRO A 282 -77.21 -11.35 -60.37
C PRO A 282 -76.60 -10.49 -61.48
N TRP A 283 -77.03 -9.24 -61.71
CA TRP A 283 -76.36 -8.32 -62.66
C TRP A 283 -76.61 -6.85 -62.30
N ALA A 284 -75.79 -6.28 -61.41
CA ALA A 284 -75.57 -4.84 -61.24
C ALA A 284 -74.33 -4.60 -60.37
#